data_AF-A0A9E0U9D4-F1
#
_entry.id   AF-A0A9E0U9D4-F1
#
_cell.length_a   1.000
_cell.length_b   1.000
_cell.length_c   1.000
_cell.angle_alpha   90.00
_cell.angle_beta   90.00
_cell.angle_gamma   90.00
#
_symmetry.space_group_name_H-M   'P 1'
#
loop_
_entity.id
_entity.type
_entity.pdbx_description
1 polymer ?
#
loop_
_entity_poly.entity_id
_entity_poly.type
_entity_poly.pdbx_seq_one_letter_code
_entity_poly.pdbx_strand_id
1 'polypeptide(L)' 'MPELPEVEVCRRGLLPTLHDALIVGAVVRAPRLRQPL' A
#
# COMPACT_ATOMS: atom_id res chain seq x y z
N MET A 1 -12.87 -4.81 -6.67
CA MET A 1 -11.59 -4.97 -5.94
C MET A 1 -10.66 -5.74 -6.87
N PRO A 2 -9.33 -5.48 -6.87
CA PRO A 2 -8.39 -6.29 -7.66
C PRO A 2 -8.37 -7.74 -7.16
N GLU A 3 -8.05 -8.69 -8.02
CA GLU A 3 -7.92 -10.10 -7.67
C GLU A 3 -6.48 -10.45 -7.24
N LEU A 4 -6.26 -11.70 -6.84
CA LEU A 4 -4.95 -12.15 -6.36
C LEU A 4 -3.82 -11.93 -7.38
N PRO A 5 -4.00 -12.17 -8.69
CA PRO A 5 -2.94 -11.93 -9.68
C PRO A 5 -2.49 -10.48 -9.72
N GLU A 6 -3.42 -9.52 -9.74
CA GLU A 6 -3.08 -8.09 -9.78
C GLU A 6 -2.40 -7.64 -8.49
N VAL A 7 -2.86 -8.17 -7.34
CA VAL A 7 -2.24 -7.87 -6.03
C VAL A 7 -0.79 -8.36 -5.99
N GLU A 8 -0.49 -9.54 -6.50
CA GLU A 8 0.86 -10.08 -6.52
C GLU A 8 1.79 -9.31 -7.48
N VAL A 9 1.27 -8.85 -8.62
CA VAL A 9 2.00 -7.96 -9.53
C VAL A 9 2.37 -6.65 -8.82
N CYS A 10 1.39 -6.01 -8.16
CA CYS A 10 1.63 -4.79 -7.40
C CYS A 10 2.64 -5.02 -6.26
N ARG A 11 2.51 -6.11 -5.51
CA ARG A 11 3.44 -6.46 -4.41
C ARG A 11 4.88 -6.59 -4.90
N ARG A 12 5.11 -7.36 -5.97
CA ARG A 12 6.44 -7.55 -6.55
C ARG A 12 7.04 -6.26 -7.10
N GLY A 13 6.22 -5.39 -7.69
CA GLY A 13 6.67 -4.10 -8.21
C GLY A 13 7.05 -3.10 -7.12
N LEU A 14 6.34 -3.10 -5.99
CA LEU A 14 6.59 -2.18 -4.88
C LEU A 14 7.79 -2.60 -4.01
N LEU A 15 7.99 -3.91 -3.84
CA LEU A 15 9.00 -4.46 -2.90
C LEU A 15 10.41 -3.86 -3.07
N PRO A 16 11.00 -3.73 -4.28
CA PRO A 16 12.35 -3.19 -4.44
C PRO A 16 12.51 -1.73 -3.99
N THR A 17 11.41 -0.96 -3.98
CA THR A 17 11.42 0.47 -3.65
C THR A 17 11.01 0.76 -2.22
N LEU A 18 10.24 -0.16 -1.60
CA LEU A 18 9.68 0.02 -0.26
C LEU A 18 10.36 -0.85 0.79
N HIS A 19 11.06 -1.91 0.39
CA HIS A 19 11.85 -2.73 1.32
C HIS A 19 12.86 -1.83 2.04
N ASP A 20 12.88 -1.90 3.37
CA ASP A 20 13.65 -1.05 4.30
C ASP A 20 13.30 0.44 4.35
N ALA A 21 12.26 0.89 3.65
CA ALA A 21 11.82 2.28 3.73
C ALA A 21 11.07 2.55 5.05
N LEU A 22 11.38 3.66 5.71
CA LEU A 22 10.64 4.14 6.88
C LEU A 22 9.39 4.93 6.43
N ILE A 23 8.23 4.51 6.93
CA ILE A 23 7.00 5.30 6.79
C ILE A 23 7.04 6.46 7.79
N VAL A 24 7.15 7.69 7.29
CA VAL A 24 7.19 8.92 8.11
C VAL A 24 5.81 9.48 8.46
N GLY A 25 4.77 9.05 7.74
CA GLY A 25 3.39 9.50 7.94
C GLY A 25 2.53 9.22 6.71
N ALA A 26 1.23 9.46 6.81
CA ALA A 26 0.26 9.29 5.72
C ALA A 26 -0.64 10.53 5.60
N VAL A 27 -0.88 10.98 4.36
CA VAL A 27 -1.81 12.08 4.06
C VAL A 27 -3.10 11.50 3.50
N VAL A 28 -4.20 11.57 4.26
CA VAL A 28 -5.50 11.04 3.84
C VAL A 28 -6.50 12.16 3.62
N ARG A 29 -6.97 12.27 2.38
CA ARG A 29 -7.92 13.31 1.94
C ARG A 29 -9.37 12.82 1.90
N ALA A 30 -9.60 11.52 2.04
CA ALA A 30 -10.93 10.88 2.04
C ALA A 30 -10.99 9.80 3.14
N PRO A 31 -11.35 10.16 4.39
CA PRO A 31 -11.11 9.34 5.59
C PRO A 31 -12.10 8.18 5.80
N ARG A 32 -12.64 7.56 4.75
CA ARG A 32 -13.54 6.40 4.86
C ARG A 32 -12.77 5.07 4.87
N LEU A 33 -11.82 4.95 5.79
CA LEU A 33 -11.00 3.75 5.91
C LEU A 33 -11.73 2.66 6.70
N ARG A 34 -11.51 1.41 6.31
CA ARG A 34 -11.98 0.25 7.06
C ARG A 34 -11.21 0.03 8.37
N GLN A 35 -10.02 0.61 8.49
CA GLN A 35 -9.13 0.51 9.63
C GLN A 35 -8.57 1.91 9.95
N PRO A 36 -8.26 2.20 11.22
CA PRO A 36 -7.59 3.44 11.59
C PRO A 36 -6.17 3.51 11.00
N LEU A 37 -5.66 4.73 10.84
CA LEU A 37 -4.25 5.00 10.56
C LEU A 37 -3.48 5.26 11.85
#